data_AF-A0A5C6ZTN7-F1
#
_entry.id   AF-A0A5C6ZTN7-F1
#
_cell.length_a   1.000
_cell.length_b   1.000
_cell.length_c   1.000
_cell.angle_alpha   90.00
_cell.angle_beta   90.00
_cell.angle_gamma   90.00
#
_symmetry.space_group_name_H-M   'P 1'
#
loop_
_entity.id
_entity.type
_entity.pdbx_description
1 polymer ?
#
loop_
_entity_poly.entity_id
_entity_poly.type
_entity_poly.pdbx_seq_one_letter_code
_entity_poly.pdbx_strand_id
1 'polypeptide(L)'
;MAAPDFSGLLQTSLDVVGGLSKKLLKPPRKLVVLSVGLVFRKDGPIVHFELDAANAGAEAAPSAELPNLRAPWDVPYDAFDPSGRGELDVPPGVLEDLRFRLAACDMDPAEPLWLRLLRPYGWLGTAPWEMRLSDSLRRPVLRLPDFPDRPVERADVLQAAVIVDVPATEDTEAVLHRVRVIADAVLQASGRIKTQVHVFTTTAWRSRLRGLARDVDVLVHEPLPPPLATDALVPPTSSPLTIAAAWTTWMLEALHGDSVDALFVLARARASETSSHLVFTDSAATSDVPGACEDEESWIPDAMVGLAELELLLNRIGACAATFVPAMEGDRKGMLAFADALARRRPGAVLCHPVATGSTVEAFNVACRLLLGGVPAPAPVLGDGLLYCHPSFVEGFAQLGMAHSDDFGAAAAQLLARRAPFKDRLLRYVTGALPVIRATEVNAPPSWVASTQRFLESARFEEFRRLSKDVLLSTSSLEERLRRRERKVDEQVDEIRKEIQRVVSEFASKRGMKK
;
A
#
# COMPACT_ATOMS: atom_id res chain seq x y z
N MET A 1 -31.17 39.02 28.60
CA MET A 1 -30.09 38.01 28.66
C MET A 1 -29.19 38.25 27.46
N ALA A 2 -27.96 38.71 27.68
CA ALA A 2 -27.01 39.00 26.60
C ALA A 2 -26.35 37.70 26.13
N ALA A 3 -26.22 37.52 24.81
CA ALA A 3 -25.52 36.38 24.24
C ALA A 3 -24.01 36.48 24.54
N PRO A 4 -23.34 35.39 24.95
CA PRO A 4 -21.91 35.41 25.21
C PRO A 4 -21.12 35.64 23.91
N ASP A 5 -20.12 36.51 24.00
CA ASP A 5 -19.23 36.85 22.89
C ASP A 5 -18.24 35.70 22.62
N PHE A 6 -18.62 34.83 21.69
CA PHE A 6 -17.82 33.69 21.23
C PHE A 6 -16.62 34.12 20.35
N SER A 7 -16.57 35.37 19.88
CA SER A 7 -15.51 35.85 18.99
C SER A 7 -14.17 35.92 19.73
N GLY A 8 -14.17 36.43 20.97
CA GLY A 8 -12.95 36.57 21.78
C GLY A 8 -12.31 35.23 22.16
N LEU A 9 -13.12 34.20 22.47
CA LEU A 9 -12.61 32.87 22.87
C LEU A 9 -11.96 32.13 21.69
N LEU A 10 -12.50 32.28 20.48
CA LEU A 10 -11.91 31.69 19.27
C LEU A 10 -10.60 32.37 18.87
N GLN A 11 -10.53 33.70 18.95
CA GLN A 11 -9.31 34.46 18.65
C GLN A 11 -8.16 34.08 19.61
N THR A 12 -8.45 34.02 20.90
CA THR A 12 -7.45 33.67 21.93
C THR A 12 -6.95 32.22 21.77
N SER A 13 -7.82 31.30 21.37
CA SER A 13 -7.44 29.91 21.10
C SER A 13 -6.56 29.79 19.85
N LEU A 14 -6.84 30.56 18.81
CA LEU A 14 -6.03 30.59 17.57
C LEU A 14 -4.65 31.21 17.81
N ASP A 15 -4.55 32.26 18.63
CA ASP A 15 -3.26 32.89 18.95
C ASP A 15 -2.37 32.01 19.84
N VAL A 16 -2.97 31.23 20.76
CA VAL A 16 -2.24 30.23 21.57
C VAL A 16 -1.74 29.08 20.68
N VAL A 17 -2.54 28.62 19.72
CA VAL A 17 -2.13 27.58 18.75
C VAL A 17 -1.05 28.12 17.81
N GLY A 18 -1.14 29.37 17.37
CA GLY A 18 -0.13 30.04 16.54
C GLY A 18 1.20 30.28 17.25
N GLY A 19 1.16 30.63 18.55
CA GLY A 19 2.34 30.88 19.38
C GLY A 19 3.11 29.61 19.78
N LEU A 20 2.41 28.48 20.00
CA LEU A 20 3.04 27.19 20.29
C LEU A 20 3.70 26.56 19.04
N SER A 21 3.13 26.81 17.86
CA SER A 21 3.63 26.26 16.59
C SER A 21 5.02 26.78 16.19
N LYS A 22 5.37 28.03 16.55
CA LYS A 22 6.68 28.63 16.20
C LYS A 22 7.83 28.25 17.14
N LYS A 23 7.57 27.82 18.37
CA LYS A 23 8.62 27.51 19.37
C LYS A 23 9.04 26.03 19.42
N LEU A 24 8.44 25.17 18.60
CA LEU A 24 8.69 23.72 18.60
C LEU A 24 9.03 23.15 17.22
N LEU A 25 9.46 23.98 16.27
CA LEU A 25 10.01 23.50 15.01
C LEU A 25 11.38 22.84 15.30
N LYS A 26 11.33 21.58 15.74
CA LYS A 26 12.49 20.70 15.76
C LYS A 26 13.11 20.75 14.36
N PRO A 27 14.46 20.77 14.23
CA PRO A 27 15.10 20.72 12.93
C PRO A 27 14.53 19.55 12.13
N PRO A 28 14.39 19.69 10.80
CA PRO A 28 13.86 18.63 9.96
C PRO A 28 14.68 17.36 10.18
N ARG A 29 13.99 16.25 10.47
CA ARG A 29 14.64 14.95 10.69
C ARG A 29 15.35 14.52 9.42
N LYS A 30 16.54 13.94 9.58
CA LYS A 30 17.32 13.39 8.46
C LYS A 30 16.73 12.04 8.05
N LEU A 31 16.61 11.83 6.74
CA LEU A 31 16.22 10.53 6.20
C LEU A 31 17.49 9.71 6.01
N VAL A 32 17.69 8.70 6.85
CA VAL A 32 18.83 7.79 6.74
C VAL A 32 18.41 6.56 5.94
N VAL A 33 19.08 6.37 4.80
CA VAL A 33 18.75 5.37 3.78
C VAL A 33 19.93 4.42 3.62
N LEU A 34 19.70 3.13 3.88
CA LEU A 34 20.57 2.05 3.48
C LEU A 34 20.18 1.58 2.07
N SER A 35 21.01 1.89 1.09
CA SER A 35 20.86 1.40 -0.27
C SER A 35 21.53 0.03 -0.41
N VAL A 36 20.84 -0.94 -1.00
CA VAL A 36 21.35 -2.30 -1.21
C VAL A 36 21.16 -2.66 -2.68
N GLY A 37 22.24 -2.98 -3.39
CA GLY A 37 22.21 -3.34 -4.81
C GLY A 37 23.00 -4.60 -5.11
N LEU A 38 22.65 -5.28 -6.21
CA LEU A 38 23.43 -6.40 -6.73
C LEU A 38 24.30 -5.91 -7.90
N VAL A 39 25.62 -5.99 -7.74
CA VAL A 39 26.59 -5.58 -8.76
C VAL A 39 27.30 -6.81 -9.30
N PHE A 40 27.31 -6.98 -10.62
CA PHE A 40 28.00 -8.08 -11.28
C PHE A 40 29.42 -7.67 -11.65
N ARG A 41 30.42 -8.32 -11.04
CA ARG A 41 31.85 -8.12 -11.34
C ARG A 41 32.43 -9.36 -12.02
N LYS A 42 33.66 -9.25 -12.53
CA LYS A 42 34.40 -10.38 -13.12
C LYS A 42 34.59 -11.53 -12.13
N ASP A 43 34.78 -11.20 -10.85
CA ASP A 43 35.05 -12.16 -9.78
C ASP A 43 33.76 -12.75 -9.16
N GLY A 44 32.59 -12.37 -9.69
CA GLY A 44 31.28 -12.83 -9.22
C GLY A 44 30.32 -11.69 -8.88
N PRO A 45 29.07 -12.03 -8.53
CA PRO A 45 28.10 -11.08 -8.02
C PRO A 45 28.49 -10.63 -6.60
N ILE A 46 28.37 -9.33 -6.34
CA ILE A 46 28.53 -8.73 -5.02
C ILE A 46 27.26 -8.00 -4.60
N VAL A 47 26.96 -8.01 -3.32
CA VAL A 47 25.94 -7.16 -2.72
C VAL A 47 26.64 -5.90 -2.23
N HIS A 48 26.25 -4.78 -2.81
CA HIS A 48 26.76 -3.44 -2.49
C HIS A 48 25.81 -2.75 -1.52
N PHE A 49 26.35 -2.25 -0.41
CA PHE A 49 25.63 -1.46 0.57
C PHE A 49 26.15 -0.03 0.56
N GLU A 50 25.26 0.96 0.65
CA GLU A 50 25.64 2.36 0.83
C GLU A 50 24.68 3.01 1.83
N LEU A 51 25.22 3.56 2.91
CA LEU A 51 24.43 4.36 3.87
C LEU A 51 24.53 5.84 3.50
N ASP A 52 23.38 6.48 3.28
CA ASP A 52 23.29 7.92 3.05
C ASP A 52 22.34 8.57 4.08
N ALA A 53 22.65 9.79 4.50
CA ALA A 53 21.75 10.61 5.32
C ALA A 53 21.40 11.86 4.53
N ALA A 54 20.26 11.81 3.85
CA ALA A 54 19.76 12.96 3.10
C ALA A 54 18.92 13.87 4.01
N ASN A 55 19.12 15.18 3.88
CA ASN A 55 18.11 16.13 4.33
C ASN A 55 16.92 15.98 3.39
N ALA A 56 15.85 15.38 3.88
CA ALA A 56 14.71 15.09 3.02
C ALA A 56 14.05 16.40 2.55
N GLY A 57 13.87 16.51 1.23
CA GLY A 57 13.35 17.71 0.56
C GLY A 57 14.39 18.54 -0.21
N ALA A 58 15.68 18.26 -0.08
CA ALA A 58 16.69 18.81 -1.00
C ALA A 58 16.98 17.76 -2.07
N GLU A 59 16.59 18.03 -3.32
CA GLU A 59 17.24 17.40 -4.48
C GLU A 59 18.74 17.38 -4.20
N ALA A 60 19.33 16.20 -4.32
CA ALA A 60 20.64 15.81 -3.82
C ALA A 60 21.80 16.69 -4.33
N ALA A 61 21.85 17.95 -3.90
CA ALA A 61 23.09 18.68 -3.83
C ALA A 61 23.93 17.90 -2.81
N PRO A 62 25.06 17.31 -3.22
CA PRO A 62 25.93 16.58 -2.31
C PRO A 62 26.29 17.52 -1.16
N SER A 63 25.69 17.29 0.01
CA SER A 63 25.96 18.09 1.20
C SER A 63 27.42 17.85 1.55
N ALA A 64 28.25 18.87 1.34
CA ALA A 64 29.71 18.80 1.44
C ALA A 64 30.23 18.62 2.89
N GLU A 65 29.37 18.41 3.88
CA GLU A 65 29.73 18.59 5.29
C GLU A 65 29.76 17.30 6.14
N LEU A 66 29.45 16.12 5.59
CA LEU A 66 29.60 14.85 6.32
C LEU A 66 30.37 13.78 5.51
N PRO A 67 31.67 14.00 5.22
CA PRO A 67 32.50 13.07 4.45
C PRO A 67 32.64 11.66 5.05
N ASN A 68 32.23 11.45 6.31
CA ASN A 68 32.40 10.17 7.02
C ASN A 68 31.18 9.24 6.94
N LEU A 69 30.05 9.68 6.38
CA LEU A 69 28.81 8.92 6.48
C LEU A 69 28.61 7.91 5.36
N ARG A 70 29.04 8.26 4.14
CA ARG A 70 29.02 7.35 2.99
C ARG A 70 30.13 6.32 3.13
N ALA A 71 29.77 5.11 3.52
CA ALA A 71 30.65 3.97 3.39
C ALA A 71 30.02 2.91 2.49
N PRO A 72 30.70 2.54 1.41
CA PRO A 72 30.34 1.39 0.65
C PRO A 72 30.80 0.12 1.37
N TRP A 73 29.95 -0.89 1.44
CA TRP A 73 30.38 -2.27 1.74
C TRP A 73 30.15 -3.12 0.49
N ASP A 74 31.20 -3.78 0.03
CA ASP A 74 31.11 -4.78 -1.02
C ASP A 74 31.27 -6.16 -0.39
N VAL A 75 30.23 -6.97 -0.48
CA VAL A 75 30.21 -8.31 0.11
C VAL A 75 29.92 -9.34 -0.98
N PRO A 76 30.68 -10.45 -1.06
CA PRO A 76 30.38 -11.53 -1.99
C PRO A 76 28.94 -12.03 -1.80
N TYR A 77 28.21 -12.22 -2.89
CA TYR A 77 26.81 -12.65 -2.83
C TYR A 77 26.62 -13.98 -2.08
N ASP A 78 27.55 -14.92 -2.24
CA ASP A 78 27.50 -16.24 -1.58
C ASP A 78 27.62 -16.13 -0.05
N ALA A 79 28.10 -15.00 0.48
CA ALA A 79 28.13 -14.74 1.91
C ALA A 79 26.75 -14.40 2.48
N PHE A 80 25.76 -14.02 1.65
CA PHE A 80 24.40 -13.70 2.08
C PHE A 80 23.44 -14.88 2.09
N ASP A 81 23.76 -15.93 1.33
CA ASP A 81 23.02 -17.19 1.32
C ASP A 81 23.98 -18.37 1.35
N PRO A 82 24.74 -18.53 2.46
CA PRO A 82 25.75 -19.60 2.56
C PRO A 82 25.11 -21.00 2.47
N SER A 83 23.80 -21.09 2.72
CA SER A 83 23.03 -22.33 2.68
C SER A 83 22.42 -22.64 1.31
N GLY A 84 22.37 -21.67 0.39
CA GLY A 84 21.61 -21.75 -0.86
C GLY A 84 20.08 -21.85 -0.65
N ARG A 85 19.59 -21.60 0.57
CA ARG A 85 18.17 -21.74 0.94
C ARG A 85 17.40 -20.42 0.85
N GLY A 86 18.08 -19.32 0.53
CA GLY A 86 17.52 -17.97 0.55
C GLY A 86 17.36 -17.41 1.97
N GLU A 87 18.10 -17.94 2.94
CA GLU A 87 18.15 -17.37 4.29
C GLU A 87 19.18 -16.23 4.30
N LEU A 88 18.69 -15.00 4.33
CA LEU A 88 19.54 -13.81 4.41
C LEU A 88 20.32 -13.82 5.73
N ASP A 89 21.65 -13.82 5.64
CA ASP A 89 22.55 -13.52 6.73
C ASP A 89 23.39 -12.28 6.41
N VAL A 90 23.35 -11.26 7.27
CA VAL A 90 24.11 -10.03 7.07
C VAL A 90 25.44 -10.18 7.80
N PRO A 91 26.60 -10.07 7.13
CA PRO A 91 27.88 -10.29 7.77
C PRO A 91 28.05 -9.44 9.04
N PRO A 92 28.54 -10.01 10.16
CA PRO A 92 28.64 -9.29 11.44
C PRO A 92 29.40 -7.96 11.35
N GLY A 93 30.46 -7.90 10.55
CA GLY A 93 31.24 -6.67 10.35
C GLY A 93 30.44 -5.54 9.68
N VAL A 94 29.51 -5.87 8.78
CA VAL A 94 28.60 -4.88 8.17
C VAL A 94 27.61 -4.37 9.23
N LEU A 95 27.07 -5.26 10.07
CA LEU A 95 26.15 -4.88 11.15
C LEU A 95 26.82 -4.01 12.22
N GLU A 96 28.05 -4.33 12.62
CA GLU A 96 28.82 -3.55 13.59
C GLU A 96 29.12 -2.14 13.07
N ASP A 97 29.59 -2.02 11.82
CA ASP A 97 29.86 -0.70 11.21
C ASP A 97 28.57 0.09 10.99
N LEU A 98 27.47 -0.57 10.58
CA LEU A 98 26.16 0.07 10.45
C LEU A 98 25.66 0.60 11.80
N ARG A 99 25.78 -0.16 12.89
CA ARG A 99 25.43 0.33 14.25
C ARG A 99 26.26 1.56 14.63
N PHE A 100 27.57 1.51 14.39
CA PHE A 100 28.48 2.61 14.69
C PHE A 100 28.08 3.89 13.92
N ARG A 101 27.79 3.76 12.62
CA ARG A 101 27.39 4.89 11.76
C ARG A 101 26.03 5.46 12.13
N LEU A 102 25.05 4.60 12.42
CA LEU A 102 23.72 5.06 12.86
C LEU A 102 23.79 5.82 14.18
N ALA A 103 24.65 5.40 15.11
CA ALA A 103 24.91 6.15 16.34
C ALA A 103 25.56 7.51 16.04
N ALA A 104 26.48 7.58 15.08
CA ALA A 104 27.11 8.84 14.65
C ALA A 104 26.14 9.80 13.94
N CYS A 105 25.01 9.31 13.42
CA CYS A 105 23.95 10.13 12.83
C CYS A 105 23.03 10.80 13.85
N ASP A 106 23.18 10.48 15.14
CA ASP A 106 22.28 10.91 16.22
C ASP A 106 20.80 10.56 15.95
N MET A 107 20.56 9.39 15.33
CA MET A 107 19.21 8.90 15.08
C MET A 107 18.58 8.32 16.34
N ASP A 108 17.38 8.78 16.67
CA ASP A 108 16.54 8.18 17.70
C ASP A 108 16.32 6.68 17.39
N PRO A 109 16.43 5.77 18.38
CA PRO A 109 16.13 4.34 18.18
C PRO A 109 14.71 4.05 17.67
N ALA A 110 13.74 4.94 17.91
CA ALA A 110 12.38 4.82 17.39
C ALA A 110 12.27 5.25 15.91
N GLU A 111 13.27 5.94 15.35
CA GLU A 111 13.28 6.33 13.95
C GLU A 111 13.69 5.17 13.04
N PRO A 112 12.94 4.93 11.94
CA PRO A 112 13.21 3.82 11.06
C PRO A 112 14.50 4.02 10.27
N LEU A 113 15.22 2.92 10.04
CA LEU A 113 16.19 2.82 8.94
C LEU A 113 15.42 2.58 7.64
N TRP A 114 15.61 3.43 6.65
CA TRP A 114 14.99 3.26 5.34
C TRP A 114 15.85 2.37 4.46
N LEU A 115 15.28 1.29 3.94
CA LEU A 115 15.93 0.38 3.02
C LEU A 115 15.54 0.74 1.58
N ARG A 116 16.53 1.00 0.72
CA ARG A 116 16.32 1.23 -0.72
C ARG A 116 16.99 0.12 -1.50
N LEU A 117 16.24 -0.63 -2.31
CA LEU A 117 16.78 -1.72 -3.11
C LEU A 117 17.10 -1.24 -4.53
N LEU A 118 18.38 -1.23 -4.89
CA LEU A 118 18.87 -0.73 -6.18
C LEU A 118 18.78 -1.82 -7.25
N ARG A 119 18.18 -1.49 -8.39
CA ARG A 119 17.95 -2.46 -9.48
C ARG A 119 19.22 -2.67 -10.33
N PRO A 120 19.45 -3.89 -10.83
CA PRO A 120 18.76 -5.14 -10.47
C PRO A 120 19.21 -5.62 -9.08
N TYR A 121 18.31 -6.22 -8.30
CA TYR A 121 18.64 -6.80 -6.98
C TYR A 121 18.24 -8.27 -6.83
N GLY A 122 17.67 -8.90 -7.86
CA GLY A 122 17.30 -10.33 -7.83
C GLY A 122 16.36 -10.68 -6.67
N TRP A 123 16.67 -11.77 -5.95
CA TRP A 123 15.90 -12.22 -4.79
C TRP A 123 16.13 -11.38 -3.52
N LEU A 124 17.07 -10.42 -3.52
CA LEU A 124 17.29 -9.57 -2.33
C LEU A 124 16.02 -8.80 -1.95
N GLY A 125 15.09 -8.57 -2.89
CA GLY A 125 13.77 -8.01 -2.57
C GLY A 125 12.85 -8.93 -1.77
N THR A 126 13.09 -10.24 -1.79
CA THR A 126 12.31 -11.20 -0.99
C THR A 126 12.97 -11.53 0.32
N ALA A 127 14.20 -11.06 0.54
CA ALA A 127 14.94 -11.32 1.76
C ALA A 127 14.29 -10.61 2.96
N PRO A 128 14.29 -11.24 4.15
CA PRO A 128 13.64 -10.72 5.36
C PRO A 128 14.54 -9.67 6.04
N TRP A 129 14.87 -8.59 5.33
CA TRP A 129 15.71 -7.50 5.84
C TRP A 129 15.17 -6.91 7.12
N GLU A 130 13.85 -6.71 7.19
CA GLU A 130 13.17 -6.13 8.33
C GLU A 130 13.42 -6.92 9.60
N MET A 131 13.25 -8.23 9.56
CA MET A 131 13.56 -9.12 10.69
C MET A 131 15.04 -9.04 11.07
N ARG A 132 15.95 -9.25 10.09
CA ARG A 132 17.40 -9.37 10.36
C ARG A 132 18.02 -8.07 10.86
N LEU A 133 17.66 -6.96 10.23
CA LEU A 133 18.20 -5.65 10.57
C LEU A 133 17.52 -5.06 11.81
N SER A 134 16.20 -5.22 11.98
CA SER A 134 15.51 -4.63 13.15
C SER A 134 15.98 -5.25 14.46
N ASP A 135 16.14 -6.57 14.51
CA ASP A 135 16.62 -7.27 15.72
C ASP A 135 18.07 -6.85 16.06
N SER A 136 18.91 -6.79 15.02
CA SER A 136 20.32 -6.46 15.17
C SER A 136 20.54 -4.99 15.54
N LEU A 137 19.79 -4.07 14.95
CA LEU A 137 19.96 -2.63 15.12
C LEU A 137 19.04 -2.04 16.21
N ARG A 138 18.09 -2.84 16.73
CA ARG A 138 17.08 -2.46 17.72
C ARG A 138 16.27 -1.21 17.31
N ARG A 139 15.87 -1.16 16.05
CA ARG A 139 15.07 -0.07 15.46
C ARG A 139 14.17 -0.59 14.35
N PRO A 140 13.08 0.12 14.00
CA PRO A 140 12.26 -0.22 12.84
C PRO A 140 13.08 -0.16 11.55
N VAL A 141 12.75 -1.03 10.60
CA VAL A 141 13.30 -1.01 9.24
C VAL A 141 12.14 -1.01 8.27
N LEU A 142 12.11 -0.02 7.39
CA LEU A 142 11.04 0.19 6.42
C LEU A 142 11.64 0.30 5.02
N ARG A 143 10.91 -0.11 3.99
CA ARG A 143 11.37 0.02 2.61
C ARG A 143 10.88 1.31 2.00
N LEU A 144 11.80 2.00 1.35
CA LEU A 144 11.50 3.19 0.58
C LEU A 144 10.93 2.77 -0.78
N PRO A 145 9.73 3.23 -1.16
CA PRO A 145 9.21 3.00 -2.50
C PRO A 145 10.03 3.81 -3.52
N ASP A 146 10.08 3.33 -4.77
CA ASP A 146 10.70 4.05 -5.89
C ASP A 146 9.89 5.29 -6.32
N PHE A 147 8.74 5.53 -5.69
CA PHE A 147 7.82 6.62 -6.00
C PHE A 147 7.88 7.73 -4.94
N PRO A 148 8.04 8.99 -5.34
CA PRO A 148 8.25 10.10 -4.41
C PRO A 148 6.97 10.60 -3.74
N ASP A 149 5.76 10.33 -4.27
CA ASP A 149 4.55 10.93 -3.74
C ASP A 149 3.74 9.96 -2.86
N ARG A 150 3.19 10.48 -1.75
CA ARG A 150 2.15 9.76 -1.01
C ARG A 150 0.85 9.81 -1.81
N PRO A 151 0.20 8.67 -2.11
CA PRO A 151 -1.10 8.70 -2.76
C PRO A 151 -2.12 9.40 -1.86
N VAL A 152 -3.05 10.16 -2.44
CA VAL A 152 -4.01 10.90 -1.62
C VAL A 152 -5.12 9.97 -1.14
N GLU A 153 -5.42 10.05 0.15
CA GLU A 153 -6.45 9.27 0.80
C GLU A 153 -7.70 10.13 1.06
N ARG A 154 -8.86 9.50 1.17
CA ARG A 154 -10.07 10.17 1.64
C ARG A 154 -9.90 10.57 3.10
N ALA A 155 -10.33 11.77 3.47
CA ALA A 155 -10.10 12.27 4.84
C ALA A 155 -11.05 11.67 5.88
N ASP A 156 -12.32 11.45 5.51
CA ASP A 156 -13.38 11.12 6.48
C ASP A 156 -13.95 9.70 6.36
N VAL A 157 -13.64 8.99 5.28
CA VAL A 157 -14.12 7.63 5.03
C VAL A 157 -12.94 6.72 4.71
N LEU A 158 -12.84 5.60 5.42
CA LEU A 158 -11.99 4.47 5.08
C LEU A 158 -12.87 3.33 4.60
N GLN A 159 -12.69 2.90 3.36
CA GLN A 159 -13.22 1.61 2.89
C GLN A 159 -12.04 0.67 2.68
N ALA A 160 -12.07 -0.50 3.30
CA ALA A 160 -11.10 -1.56 3.06
C ALA A 160 -11.80 -2.76 2.42
N ALA A 161 -11.12 -3.44 1.50
CA ALA A 161 -11.57 -4.71 0.96
C ALA A 161 -10.64 -5.82 1.45
N VAL A 162 -11.19 -6.97 1.81
CA VAL A 162 -10.44 -8.16 2.23
C VAL A 162 -10.85 -9.31 1.30
N ILE A 163 -9.94 -9.75 0.46
CA ILE A 163 -10.10 -10.98 -0.32
C ILE A 163 -9.64 -12.15 0.54
N VAL A 164 -10.50 -13.15 0.70
CA VAL A 164 -10.24 -14.39 1.44
C VAL A 164 -10.44 -15.56 0.50
N ASP A 165 -9.33 -16.08 -0.03
CA ASP A 165 -9.30 -17.21 -0.95
C ASP A 165 -8.22 -18.22 -0.51
N VAL A 166 -8.61 -19.03 0.46
CA VAL A 166 -7.76 -19.99 1.16
C VAL A 166 -8.23 -21.40 0.82
N PRO A 167 -7.34 -22.41 0.69
CA PRO A 167 -7.76 -23.79 0.48
C PRO A 167 -8.76 -24.24 1.54
N ALA A 168 -9.79 -24.99 1.13
CA ALA A 168 -10.80 -25.51 2.06
C ALA A 168 -10.23 -26.50 3.10
N THR A 169 -9.02 -27.02 2.85
CA THR A 169 -8.27 -27.90 3.75
C THR A 169 -7.60 -27.17 4.92
N GLU A 170 -7.49 -25.84 4.87
CA GLU A 170 -6.90 -25.07 5.95
C GLU A 170 -7.76 -25.08 7.21
N ASP A 171 -7.10 -24.94 8.37
CA ASP A 171 -7.79 -24.85 9.65
C ASP A 171 -8.76 -23.66 9.66
N THR A 172 -10.05 -23.97 9.79
CA THR A 172 -11.14 -23.00 9.76
C THR A 172 -10.97 -21.96 10.87
N GLU A 173 -10.57 -22.35 12.08
CA GLU A 173 -10.43 -21.39 13.19
C GLU A 173 -9.24 -20.46 12.97
N ALA A 174 -8.13 -20.98 12.43
CA ALA A 174 -6.98 -20.15 12.07
C ALA A 174 -7.31 -19.11 10.98
N VAL A 175 -8.08 -19.49 9.96
CA VAL A 175 -8.53 -18.54 8.92
C VAL A 175 -9.49 -17.51 9.50
N LEU A 176 -10.49 -17.92 10.28
CA LEU A 176 -11.42 -17.00 10.94
C LEU A 176 -10.70 -16.02 11.87
N HIS A 177 -9.71 -16.51 12.63
CA HIS A 177 -8.87 -15.67 13.49
C HIS A 177 -8.11 -14.62 12.68
N ARG A 178 -7.43 -15.01 11.59
CA ARG A 178 -6.70 -14.07 10.72
C ARG A 178 -7.61 -13.00 10.11
N VAL A 179 -8.79 -13.38 9.63
CA VAL A 179 -9.75 -12.40 9.07
C VAL A 179 -10.27 -11.44 10.14
N ARG A 180 -10.54 -11.93 11.37
CA ARG A 180 -10.88 -11.06 12.52
C ARG A 180 -9.78 -10.07 12.82
N VAL A 181 -8.54 -10.55 12.95
CA VAL A 181 -7.38 -9.68 13.21
C VAL A 181 -7.25 -8.60 12.13
N ILE A 182 -7.43 -8.95 10.85
CA ILE A 182 -7.40 -7.98 9.75
C ILE A 182 -8.52 -6.94 9.89
N ALA A 183 -9.77 -7.39 10.09
CA ALA A 183 -10.91 -6.49 10.22
C ALA A 183 -10.77 -5.55 11.43
N ASP A 184 -10.41 -6.10 12.59
CA ASP A 184 -10.19 -5.35 13.83
C ASP A 184 -9.05 -4.35 13.67
N ALA A 185 -7.94 -4.75 13.06
CA ALA A 185 -6.81 -3.86 12.81
C ALA A 185 -7.20 -2.66 11.95
N VAL A 186 -8.01 -2.88 10.89
CA VAL A 186 -8.51 -1.79 10.02
C VAL A 186 -9.43 -0.85 10.79
N LEU A 187 -10.40 -1.41 11.53
CA LEU A 187 -11.38 -0.65 12.29
C LEU A 187 -10.72 0.19 13.38
N GLN A 188 -9.74 -0.37 14.09
CA GLN A 188 -9.00 0.30 15.17
C GLN A 188 -7.93 1.28 14.64
N ALA A 189 -7.38 1.02 13.45
CA ALA A 189 -6.34 1.88 12.88
C ALA A 189 -6.89 3.23 12.42
N SER A 190 -8.14 3.25 11.96
CA SER A 190 -8.73 4.41 11.31
C SER A 190 -9.20 5.47 12.31
N GLY A 191 -8.66 6.68 12.21
CA GLY A 191 -9.22 7.87 12.88
C GLY A 191 -10.37 8.52 12.11
N ARG A 192 -10.86 7.89 11.04
CA ARG A 192 -11.87 8.47 10.14
C ARG A 192 -13.28 8.30 10.69
N ILE A 193 -14.20 9.11 10.16
CA ILE A 193 -15.58 9.19 10.64
C ILE A 193 -16.39 7.93 10.27
N LYS A 194 -16.13 7.37 9.09
CA LYS A 194 -16.69 6.07 8.68
C LYS A 194 -15.53 5.16 8.34
N THR A 195 -15.53 3.96 8.91
CA THR A 195 -14.65 2.89 8.49
C THR A 195 -15.53 1.69 8.18
N GLN A 196 -15.32 1.06 7.05
CA GLN A 196 -16.06 -0.14 6.68
C GLN A 196 -15.13 -1.13 5.97
N VAL A 197 -15.31 -2.40 6.29
CA VAL A 197 -14.52 -3.52 5.81
C VAL A 197 -15.42 -4.42 4.98
N HIS A 198 -15.09 -4.55 3.70
CA HIS A 198 -15.78 -5.41 2.75
C HIS A 198 -15.01 -6.73 2.60
N VAL A 199 -15.61 -7.84 3.02
CA VAL A 199 -14.99 -9.17 2.92
C VAL A 199 -15.55 -9.88 1.69
N PHE A 200 -14.66 -10.19 0.74
CA PHE A 200 -14.90 -10.94 -0.48
C PHE A 200 -14.29 -12.31 -0.32
N THR A 201 -15.09 -13.36 -0.50
CA THR A 201 -14.65 -14.73 -0.26
C THR A 201 -15.37 -15.73 -1.17
N THR A 202 -14.85 -16.94 -1.28
CA THR A 202 -15.50 -18.02 -2.02
C THR A 202 -16.76 -18.52 -1.30
N THR A 203 -17.67 -19.17 -2.01
CA THR A 203 -18.88 -19.78 -1.45
C THR A 203 -18.57 -20.69 -0.25
N ALA A 204 -17.49 -21.48 -0.34
CA ALA A 204 -17.06 -22.39 0.71
C ALA A 204 -16.75 -21.67 2.05
N TRP A 205 -16.16 -20.48 2.00
CA TRP A 205 -15.78 -19.72 3.19
C TRP A 205 -16.88 -18.77 3.67
N ARG A 206 -17.83 -18.39 2.81
CA ARG A 206 -18.89 -17.44 3.13
C ARG A 206 -19.73 -17.86 4.34
N SER A 207 -20.17 -19.12 4.40
CA SER A 207 -21.01 -19.61 5.49
C SER A 207 -20.29 -19.51 6.84
N ARG A 208 -18.97 -19.80 6.85
CA ARG A 208 -18.08 -19.71 8.00
C ARG A 208 -17.82 -18.26 8.41
N LEU A 209 -17.60 -17.36 7.45
CA LEU A 209 -17.32 -15.94 7.68
C LEU A 209 -18.55 -15.11 8.02
N ARG A 210 -19.78 -15.62 7.79
CA ARG A 210 -21.03 -14.91 8.12
C ARG A 210 -21.12 -14.48 9.58
N GLY A 211 -20.47 -15.21 10.49
CA GLY A 211 -20.38 -14.83 11.90
C GLY A 211 -19.67 -13.48 12.16
N LEU A 212 -18.78 -13.06 11.26
CA LEU A 212 -18.08 -11.77 11.32
C LEU A 212 -18.98 -10.59 10.96
N ALA A 213 -20.02 -10.82 10.15
CA ALA A 213 -20.96 -9.78 9.75
C ALA A 213 -21.90 -9.30 10.88
N ARG A 214 -21.68 -9.76 12.12
CA ARG A 214 -22.39 -9.23 13.30
C ARG A 214 -21.92 -7.82 13.64
N ASP A 215 -20.71 -7.47 13.25
CA ASP A 215 -20.19 -6.12 13.38
C ASP A 215 -20.71 -5.25 12.24
N VAL A 216 -21.38 -4.15 12.59
CA VAL A 216 -22.08 -3.25 11.64
C VAL A 216 -21.13 -2.71 10.56
N ASP A 217 -19.84 -2.65 10.87
CA ASP A 217 -18.82 -2.08 9.99
C ASP A 217 -18.10 -3.14 9.14
N VAL A 218 -18.48 -4.43 9.26
CA VAL A 218 -17.94 -5.54 8.46
C VAL A 218 -19.03 -6.13 7.57
N LEU A 219 -18.87 -6.02 6.26
CA LEU A 219 -19.81 -6.55 5.26
C LEU A 219 -19.19 -7.74 4.54
N VAL A 220 -19.77 -8.93 4.73
CA VAL A 220 -19.38 -10.14 3.99
C VAL A 220 -20.24 -10.27 2.74
N HIS A 221 -19.63 -10.13 1.56
CA HIS A 221 -20.33 -10.13 0.28
C HIS A 221 -20.64 -11.55 -0.21
N GLU A 222 -21.76 -11.67 -0.93
CA GLU A 222 -22.13 -12.89 -1.65
C GLU A 222 -21.42 -12.92 -3.00
N PRO A 223 -20.71 -14.01 -3.36
CA PRO A 223 -20.16 -14.15 -4.70
C PRO A 223 -21.29 -14.13 -5.73
N LEU A 224 -21.10 -13.40 -6.83
CA LEU A 224 -22.07 -13.40 -7.92
C LEU A 224 -22.15 -14.81 -8.53
N PRO A 225 -23.35 -15.30 -8.85
CA PRO A 225 -23.47 -16.54 -9.60
C PRO A 225 -22.68 -16.40 -10.91
N PRO A 226 -22.03 -17.47 -11.39
CA PRO A 226 -21.36 -17.41 -12.68
C PRO A 226 -22.38 -17.00 -13.75
N PRO A 227 -22.00 -16.16 -14.74
CA PRO A 227 -22.92 -15.79 -15.81
C PRO A 227 -23.48 -17.06 -16.45
N LEU A 228 -24.81 -17.14 -16.54
CA LEU A 228 -25.49 -18.32 -17.10
C LEU A 228 -24.94 -18.57 -18.51
N ALA A 229 -24.53 -19.81 -18.79
CA ALA A 229 -23.90 -20.23 -20.04
C ALA A 229 -24.73 -19.92 -21.31
N THR A 230 -26.00 -19.53 -21.16
CA THR A 230 -26.85 -19.05 -22.25
C THR A 230 -26.34 -17.77 -22.94
N ASP A 231 -25.55 -16.94 -22.26
CA ASP A 231 -24.86 -15.79 -22.90
C ASP A 231 -23.49 -16.17 -23.51
N ALA A 232 -23.02 -17.41 -23.30
CA ALA A 232 -21.72 -17.90 -23.77
C ALA A 232 -21.74 -18.49 -25.20
N LEU A 233 -22.86 -18.36 -25.92
CA LEU A 233 -22.96 -18.78 -27.33
C LEU A 233 -22.12 -17.90 -28.29
N VAL A 234 -21.59 -16.78 -27.81
CA VAL A 234 -20.51 -16.08 -28.48
C VAL A 234 -19.20 -16.70 -27.98
N PRO A 235 -18.51 -17.56 -28.76
CA PRO A 235 -17.18 -18.00 -28.40
C PRO A 235 -16.35 -16.73 -28.15
N PRO A 236 -15.66 -16.59 -27.00
CA PRO A 236 -14.87 -15.41 -26.72
C PRO A 236 -13.72 -15.37 -27.73
N THR A 237 -13.94 -14.69 -28.85
CA THR A 237 -12.95 -14.45 -29.90
C THR A 237 -11.90 -13.45 -29.46
N SER A 238 -11.94 -13.00 -28.20
CA SER A 238 -11.04 -11.99 -27.65
C SER A 238 -10.70 -12.30 -26.19
N SER A 239 -9.75 -13.22 -26.00
CA SER A 239 -9.07 -13.54 -24.73
C SER A 239 -10.00 -14.11 -23.63
N PRO A 240 -9.63 -15.22 -22.96
CA PRO A 240 -10.36 -15.62 -21.76
C PRO A 240 -10.41 -14.43 -20.80
N LEU A 241 -11.61 -14.06 -20.34
CA LEU A 241 -11.75 -13.16 -19.21
C LEU A 241 -10.88 -13.74 -18.09
N THR A 242 -9.79 -13.04 -17.78
CA THR A 242 -8.85 -13.58 -16.80
C THR A 242 -9.55 -13.65 -15.46
N ILE A 243 -9.15 -14.57 -14.58
CA ILE A 243 -9.87 -14.80 -13.31
C ILE A 243 -9.88 -13.54 -12.43
N ALA A 244 -8.82 -12.73 -12.53
CA ALA A 244 -8.81 -11.39 -11.97
C ALA A 244 -9.99 -10.53 -12.44
N ALA A 245 -10.41 -10.65 -13.70
CA ALA A 245 -11.58 -9.95 -14.23
C ALA A 245 -12.89 -10.40 -13.57
N ALA A 246 -13.05 -11.68 -13.22
CA ALA A 246 -14.23 -12.17 -12.50
C ALA A 246 -14.30 -11.58 -11.08
N TRP A 247 -13.23 -11.72 -10.30
CA TRP A 247 -13.11 -11.11 -8.97
C TRP A 247 -13.27 -9.58 -9.03
N THR A 248 -12.66 -8.94 -10.01
CA THR A 248 -12.77 -7.48 -10.21
C THR A 248 -14.19 -7.05 -10.50
N THR A 249 -14.87 -7.74 -11.42
CA THR A 249 -16.25 -7.40 -11.81
C THR A 249 -17.17 -7.54 -10.60
N TRP A 250 -17.04 -8.65 -9.88
CA TRP A 250 -17.80 -8.87 -8.65
C TRP A 250 -17.56 -7.79 -7.60
N MET A 251 -16.30 -7.47 -7.31
CA MET A 251 -15.98 -6.41 -6.34
C MET A 251 -16.56 -5.06 -6.75
N LEU A 252 -16.44 -4.69 -8.02
CA LEU A 252 -16.96 -3.40 -8.52
C LEU A 252 -18.48 -3.31 -8.41
N GLU A 253 -19.20 -4.39 -8.72
CA GLU A 253 -20.66 -4.46 -8.56
C GLU A 253 -21.07 -4.39 -7.09
N ALA A 254 -20.44 -5.19 -6.24
CA ALA A 254 -20.75 -5.26 -4.81
C ALA A 254 -20.43 -3.96 -4.06
N LEU A 255 -19.44 -3.19 -4.53
CA LEU A 255 -19.11 -1.87 -3.98
C LEU A 255 -20.08 -0.77 -4.44
N HIS A 256 -20.97 -1.02 -5.41
CA HIS A 256 -21.99 -0.06 -5.87
C HIS A 256 -21.43 1.33 -6.24
N GLY A 257 -20.21 1.36 -6.78
CA GLY A 257 -19.54 2.62 -7.11
C GLY A 257 -18.84 3.32 -5.93
N ASP A 258 -18.69 2.66 -4.79
CA ASP A 258 -17.75 3.08 -3.74
C ASP A 258 -16.31 2.69 -4.12
N SER A 259 -15.36 3.57 -3.80
CA SER A 259 -13.93 3.25 -3.85
C SER A 259 -13.45 2.65 -2.54
N VAL A 260 -12.38 1.86 -2.63
CA VAL A 260 -11.65 1.26 -1.52
C VAL A 260 -10.30 1.97 -1.40
N ASP A 261 -9.86 2.29 -0.18
CA ASP A 261 -8.53 2.88 0.04
C ASP A 261 -7.43 1.81 0.20
N ALA A 262 -7.78 0.64 0.75
CA ALA A 262 -6.86 -0.46 0.99
C ALA A 262 -7.42 -1.83 0.62
N LEU A 263 -6.63 -2.65 -0.08
CA LEU A 263 -6.94 -4.05 -0.37
C LEU A 263 -6.09 -4.97 0.51
N PHE A 264 -6.71 -5.90 1.22
CA PHE A 264 -6.07 -7.00 1.94
C PHE A 264 -6.31 -8.28 1.16
N VAL A 265 -5.27 -9.08 0.94
CA VAL A 265 -5.34 -10.33 0.19
C VAL A 265 -4.82 -11.44 1.09
N LEU A 266 -5.74 -12.28 1.59
CA LEU A 266 -5.44 -13.53 2.27
C LEU A 266 -5.61 -14.67 1.26
N ALA A 267 -4.51 -15.11 0.67
CA ALA A 267 -4.52 -16.08 -0.41
C ALA A 267 -3.21 -16.88 -0.53
N ARG A 268 -3.23 -17.88 -1.41
CA ARG A 268 -2.02 -18.61 -1.82
C ARG A 268 -1.15 -17.79 -2.76
N ALA A 269 0.14 -18.10 -2.77
CA ALA A 269 1.08 -17.49 -3.70
C ALA A 269 2.13 -18.50 -4.16
N ARG A 270 2.42 -18.50 -5.46
CA ARG A 270 3.47 -19.33 -6.06
C ARG A 270 4.58 -18.46 -6.61
N ALA A 271 5.82 -18.79 -6.23
CA ALA A 271 7.01 -18.26 -6.88
C ALA A 271 7.43 -19.22 -8.01
N SER A 272 7.71 -18.66 -9.18
CA SER A 272 8.51 -19.29 -10.22
C SER A 272 9.95 -18.72 -10.15
N GLU A 273 10.83 -19.19 -11.03
CA GLU A 273 12.18 -18.63 -11.14
C GLU A 273 12.18 -17.16 -11.60
N THR A 274 11.16 -16.73 -12.34
CA THR A 274 11.12 -15.43 -13.01
C THR A 274 10.02 -14.50 -12.50
N SER A 275 9.01 -15.06 -11.84
CA SER A 275 7.79 -14.34 -11.47
C SER A 275 7.19 -14.90 -10.19
N SER A 276 6.24 -14.16 -9.64
CA SER A 276 5.36 -14.64 -8.58
C SER A 276 3.93 -14.36 -8.98
N HIS A 277 3.02 -15.23 -8.55
CA HIS A 277 1.61 -15.17 -8.86
C HIS A 277 0.80 -15.42 -7.60
N LEU A 278 -0.31 -14.71 -7.46
CA LEU A 278 -1.35 -15.09 -6.51
C LEU A 278 -2.13 -16.25 -7.11
N VAL A 279 -2.57 -17.17 -6.26
CA VAL A 279 -3.41 -18.29 -6.70
C VAL A 279 -4.81 -18.11 -6.15
N PHE A 280 -5.76 -17.86 -7.05
CA PHE A 280 -7.18 -17.74 -6.73
C PHE A 280 -7.98 -18.93 -7.27
N THR A 281 -9.13 -19.18 -6.66
CA THR A 281 -10.14 -20.09 -7.16
C THR A 281 -10.83 -19.45 -8.38
N ASP A 282 -10.94 -20.19 -9.49
CA ASP A 282 -11.44 -19.72 -10.81
C ASP A 282 -12.81 -19.02 -10.71
N SER A 283 -13.71 -19.54 -9.88
CA SER A 283 -14.97 -18.89 -9.57
C SER A 283 -15.18 -18.76 -8.06
N ALA A 284 -15.45 -17.54 -7.62
CA ALA A 284 -15.88 -17.30 -6.24
C ALA A 284 -17.19 -18.06 -5.92
N ALA A 285 -17.97 -18.40 -6.95
CA ALA A 285 -19.25 -19.09 -6.84
C ALA A 285 -19.22 -20.61 -7.11
N THR A 286 -18.05 -21.22 -7.37
CA THR A 286 -17.99 -22.67 -7.61
C THR A 286 -18.57 -23.40 -6.41
N SER A 287 -19.74 -24.01 -6.64
CA SER A 287 -20.56 -24.64 -5.62
C SER A 287 -19.80 -25.82 -5.03
N ASP A 288 -19.90 -25.99 -3.71
CA ASP A 288 -19.83 -27.31 -3.08
C ASP A 288 -20.93 -28.14 -3.75
N VAL A 289 -20.64 -28.83 -4.86
CA VAL A 289 -21.59 -29.78 -5.45
C VAL A 289 -21.55 -30.99 -4.52
N PRO A 290 -22.60 -31.22 -3.70
CA PRO A 290 -22.59 -32.32 -2.75
C PRO A 290 -22.60 -33.61 -3.57
N GLY A 291 -21.48 -34.33 -3.59
CA GLY A 291 -21.28 -35.53 -4.40
C GLY A 291 -20.26 -35.42 -5.54
N ALA A 292 -19.56 -34.30 -5.69
CA ALA A 292 -18.25 -34.34 -6.37
C ALA A 292 -17.34 -35.24 -5.52
N CYS A 293 -16.96 -36.39 -6.09
CA CYS A 293 -16.41 -37.54 -5.40
C CYS A 293 -15.36 -37.20 -4.32
N GLU A 294 -15.41 -37.89 -3.19
CA GLU A 294 -14.31 -37.94 -2.19
C GLU A 294 -13.02 -38.55 -2.77
N ASP A 295 -13.06 -39.01 -4.02
CA ASP A 295 -11.90 -39.42 -4.79
C ASP A 295 -11.04 -38.18 -5.14
N GLU A 296 -10.00 -38.03 -4.33
CA GLU A 296 -8.71 -37.37 -4.58
C GLU A 296 -8.68 -36.27 -5.66
N GLU A 297 -8.33 -35.06 -5.22
CA GLU A 297 -7.68 -34.08 -6.09
C GLU A 297 -8.50 -33.67 -7.33
N SER A 298 -9.84 -33.60 -7.27
CA SER A 298 -10.59 -32.97 -8.35
C SER A 298 -10.17 -31.50 -8.48
N TRP A 299 -9.28 -31.26 -9.45
CA TRP A 299 -8.64 -30.00 -9.82
C TRP A 299 -9.70 -28.93 -10.06
N ILE A 300 -10.12 -28.19 -9.02
CA ILE A 300 -10.64 -26.86 -9.27
C ILE A 300 -9.47 -26.11 -9.90
N PRO A 301 -9.59 -25.62 -11.16
CA PRO A 301 -8.48 -24.99 -11.83
C PRO A 301 -8.03 -23.78 -11.02
N ASP A 302 -6.83 -23.86 -10.48
CA ASP A 302 -6.20 -22.78 -9.78
C ASP A 302 -5.83 -21.68 -10.78
N ALA A 303 -6.40 -20.50 -10.58
CA ALA A 303 -6.12 -19.30 -11.34
C ALA A 303 -4.81 -18.67 -10.89
N MET A 304 -3.87 -18.46 -11.81
CA MET A 304 -2.72 -17.62 -11.51
C MET A 304 -3.02 -16.16 -11.83
N VAL A 305 -3.18 -15.33 -10.79
CA VAL A 305 -3.33 -13.89 -10.95
C VAL A 305 -1.96 -13.23 -10.98
N GLY A 306 -1.68 -12.62 -12.13
CA GLY A 306 -0.43 -11.91 -12.38
C GLY A 306 -0.42 -10.50 -11.79
N LEU A 307 0.77 -9.92 -11.77
CA LEU A 307 0.99 -8.59 -11.22
C LEU A 307 0.21 -7.48 -11.94
N ALA A 308 0.19 -7.52 -13.27
CA ALA A 308 -0.54 -6.54 -14.09
C ALA A 308 -2.06 -6.60 -13.86
N GLU A 309 -2.58 -7.78 -13.56
CA GLU A 309 -4.00 -8.00 -13.32
C GLU A 309 -4.42 -7.44 -11.96
N LEU A 310 -3.62 -7.69 -10.92
CA LEU A 310 -3.89 -7.10 -9.61
C LEU A 310 -3.72 -5.57 -9.63
N GLU A 311 -2.74 -5.04 -10.35
CA GLU A 311 -2.60 -3.59 -10.56
C GLU A 311 -3.85 -2.99 -11.19
N LEU A 312 -4.40 -3.65 -12.20
CA LEU A 312 -5.65 -3.22 -12.84
C LEU A 312 -6.83 -3.26 -11.86
N LEU A 313 -6.95 -4.32 -11.05
CA LEU A 313 -7.95 -4.42 -9.99
C LEU A 313 -7.83 -3.26 -9.00
N LEU A 314 -6.63 -3.06 -8.43
CA LEU A 314 -6.34 -2.00 -7.47
C LEU A 314 -6.69 -0.61 -8.01
N ASN A 315 -6.32 -0.34 -9.27
CA ASN A 315 -6.67 0.91 -9.95
C ASN A 315 -8.18 1.05 -10.14
N ARG A 316 -8.89 -0.02 -10.54
CA ARG A 316 -10.35 0.02 -10.75
C ARG A 316 -11.12 0.26 -9.46
N ILE A 317 -10.71 -0.34 -8.34
CA ILE A 317 -11.36 -0.15 -7.04
C ILE A 317 -10.87 1.11 -6.30
N GLY A 318 -9.83 1.79 -6.79
CA GLY A 318 -9.29 3.02 -6.21
C GLY A 318 -8.29 2.84 -5.05
N ALA A 319 -7.82 1.61 -4.82
CA ALA A 319 -6.96 1.29 -3.68
C ALA A 319 -5.56 1.91 -3.80
N CYS A 320 -5.11 2.63 -2.77
CA CYS A 320 -3.74 3.13 -2.62
C CYS A 320 -2.83 2.21 -1.80
N ALA A 321 -3.41 1.33 -0.98
CA ALA A 321 -2.63 0.40 -0.17
C ALA A 321 -2.98 -1.04 -0.55
N ALA A 322 -1.99 -1.93 -0.49
CA ALA A 322 -2.20 -3.37 -0.60
C ALA A 322 -1.49 -4.08 0.55
N THR A 323 -2.18 -5.01 1.19
CA THR A 323 -1.64 -5.86 2.25
C THR A 323 -1.78 -7.31 1.84
N PHE A 324 -0.70 -8.07 1.93
CA PHE A 324 -0.64 -9.47 1.56
C PHE A 324 -0.43 -10.33 2.79
N VAL A 325 -1.28 -11.34 2.94
CA VAL A 325 -1.23 -12.31 4.02
C VAL A 325 -1.19 -13.71 3.39
N PRO A 326 -0.10 -14.47 3.53
CA PRO A 326 -0.01 -15.82 3.00
C PRO A 326 -1.05 -16.74 3.65
N ALA A 327 -1.73 -17.55 2.83
CA ALA A 327 -2.67 -18.56 3.30
C ALA A 327 -1.96 -19.63 4.16
N MET A 328 -0.79 -20.11 3.70
CA MET A 328 0.05 -21.10 4.36
C MET A 328 1.50 -20.60 4.51
N GLU A 329 2.27 -21.19 5.43
CA GLU A 329 3.70 -20.85 5.59
C GLU A 329 4.50 -21.11 4.29
N GLY A 330 4.13 -22.16 3.53
CA GLY A 330 4.74 -22.47 2.24
C GLY A 330 4.54 -21.39 1.16
N ASP A 331 3.49 -20.57 1.27
CA ASP A 331 3.22 -19.48 0.32
C ASP A 331 4.06 -18.23 0.60
N ARG A 332 4.71 -18.14 1.76
CA ARG A 332 5.33 -16.90 2.26
C ARG A 332 6.36 -16.32 1.31
N LYS A 333 7.26 -17.15 0.75
CA LYS A 333 8.27 -16.69 -0.21
C LYS A 333 7.65 -16.14 -1.49
N GLY A 334 6.62 -16.83 -2.02
CA GLY A 334 5.87 -16.37 -3.18
C GLY A 334 5.15 -15.06 -2.91
N MET A 335 4.57 -14.90 -1.72
CA MET A 335 3.86 -13.70 -1.32
C MET A 335 4.80 -12.50 -1.13
N LEU A 336 5.96 -12.69 -0.51
CA LEU A 336 7.00 -11.66 -0.40
C LEU A 336 7.51 -11.22 -1.77
N ALA A 337 7.77 -12.18 -2.67
CA ALA A 337 8.16 -11.89 -4.04
C ALA A 337 7.10 -11.07 -4.80
N PHE A 338 5.83 -11.42 -4.59
CA PHE A 338 4.72 -10.73 -5.24
C PHE A 338 4.54 -9.30 -4.70
N ALA A 339 4.60 -9.14 -3.37
CA ALA A 339 4.51 -7.84 -2.70
C ALA A 339 5.66 -6.90 -3.11
N ASP A 340 6.91 -7.39 -3.13
CA ASP A 340 8.07 -6.64 -3.63
C ASP A 340 7.88 -6.20 -5.09
N ALA A 341 7.42 -7.11 -5.95
CA ALA A 341 7.20 -6.81 -7.36
C ALA A 341 6.10 -5.74 -7.55
N LEU A 342 5.04 -5.79 -6.73
CA LEU A 342 3.97 -4.78 -6.74
C LEU A 342 4.45 -3.42 -6.26
N ALA A 343 5.18 -3.38 -5.13
CA ALA A 343 5.71 -2.14 -4.58
C ALA A 343 6.62 -1.38 -5.56
N ARG A 344 7.28 -2.12 -6.47
CA ARG A 344 8.11 -1.56 -7.55
C ARG A 344 7.36 -1.02 -8.75
N ARG A 345 6.10 -1.38 -8.92
CA ARG A 345 5.34 -1.08 -10.16
C ARG A 345 4.22 -0.09 -9.98
N ARG A 346 3.75 0.12 -8.75
CA ARG A 346 2.69 1.08 -8.48
C ARG A 346 3.02 1.98 -7.30
N PRO A 347 2.52 3.23 -7.35
CA PRO A 347 2.54 4.10 -6.20
C PRO A 347 1.66 3.54 -5.08
N GLY A 348 2.11 3.75 -3.85
CA GLY A 348 1.36 3.45 -2.64
C GLY A 348 2.01 2.46 -1.71
N ALA A 349 1.34 2.21 -0.59
CA ALA A 349 1.87 1.36 0.45
C ALA A 349 1.64 -0.11 0.13
N VAL A 350 2.66 -0.92 0.38
CA VAL A 350 2.58 -2.38 0.24
C VAL A 350 3.12 -3.04 1.50
N LEU A 351 2.25 -3.76 2.19
CA LEU A 351 2.58 -4.58 3.35
C LEU A 351 2.50 -6.06 2.96
N CYS A 352 3.47 -6.86 3.36
CA CYS A 352 3.33 -8.31 3.37
C CYS A 352 3.62 -8.79 4.79
N HIS A 353 2.69 -9.52 5.40
CA HIS A 353 2.80 -9.92 6.80
C HIS A 353 2.05 -11.24 7.03
N PRO A 354 2.63 -12.24 7.74
CA PRO A 354 2.00 -13.56 7.93
C PRO A 354 0.75 -13.54 8.81
N VAL A 355 0.58 -12.49 9.64
CA VAL A 355 -0.51 -12.33 10.62
C VAL A 355 -0.69 -13.64 11.41
N ALA A 356 0.35 -14.01 12.15
CA ALA A 356 0.34 -15.16 13.05
C ALA A 356 -0.21 -14.75 14.43
N THR A 357 -0.05 -15.60 15.45
CA THR A 357 -0.47 -15.30 16.81
C THR A 357 0.57 -14.47 17.58
N GLY A 358 0.16 -13.84 18.68
CA GLY A 358 1.05 -13.15 19.63
C GLY A 358 1.62 -11.82 19.14
N SER A 359 2.93 -11.62 19.26
CA SER A 359 3.64 -10.37 18.95
C SER A 359 3.50 -9.92 17.50
N THR A 360 3.26 -10.86 16.57
CA THR A 360 3.05 -10.56 15.16
C THR A 360 1.75 -9.77 14.94
N VAL A 361 0.70 -10.00 15.73
CA VAL A 361 -0.55 -9.23 15.68
C VAL A 361 -0.33 -7.78 16.07
N GLU A 362 0.49 -7.53 17.09
CA GLU A 362 0.79 -6.17 17.54
C GLU A 362 1.55 -5.39 16.46
N ALA A 363 2.59 -5.98 15.87
CA ALA A 363 3.34 -5.37 14.77
C ALA A 363 2.43 -5.07 13.57
N PHE A 364 1.54 -6.01 13.22
CA PHE A 364 0.53 -5.81 12.19
C PHE A 364 -0.41 -4.65 12.50
N ASN A 365 -0.92 -4.55 13.73
CA ASN A 365 -1.78 -3.45 14.15
C ASN A 365 -1.08 -2.09 14.10
N VAL A 366 0.21 -2.03 14.47
CA VAL A 366 1.03 -0.81 14.31
C VAL A 366 1.17 -0.45 12.83
N ALA A 367 1.44 -1.44 11.96
CA ALA A 367 1.52 -1.23 10.52
C ALA A 367 0.18 -0.73 9.93
N CYS A 368 -0.96 -1.31 10.33
CA CYS A 368 -2.27 -0.82 9.92
C CYS A 368 -2.53 0.62 10.39
N ARG A 369 -2.17 0.98 11.63
CA ARG A 369 -2.24 2.37 12.12
C ARG A 369 -1.42 3.32 11.27
N LEU A 370 -0.19 2.93 10.94
CA LEU A 370 0.71 3.69 10.08
C LEU A 370 0.08 3.93 8.70
N LEU A 371 -0.49 2.89 8.09
CA LEU A 371 -1.01 2.96 6.73
C LEU A 371 -2.39 3.58 6.61
N LEU A 372 -3.26 3.36 7.60
CA LEU A 372 -4.68 3.67 7.50
C LEU A 372 -5.13 4.77 8.45
N GLY A 373 -4.28 5.22 9.37
CA GLY A 373 -4.67 6.23 10.37
C GLY A 373 -4.98 7.61 9.81
N GLY A 374 -4.55 7.92 8.58
CA GLY A 374 -4.71 9.23 7.95
C GLY A 374 -3.85 10.33 8.59
N VAL A 375 -3.13 10.01 9.67
CA VAL A 375 -2.12 10.85 10.32
C VAL A 375 -0.82 10.06 10.43
N PRO A 376 0.34 10.74 10.43
CA PRO A 376 1.62 10.08 10.64
C PRO A 376 1.66 9.32 11.98
N ALA A 377 2.25 8.14 12.00
CA ALA A 377 2.31 7.27 13.18
C ALA A 377 3.71 6.67 13.39
N PRO A 378 3.98 6.05 14.55
CA PRO A 378 5.24 5.33 14.79
C PRO A 378 5.47 4.22 13.76
N ALA A 379 6.73 4.00 13.38
CA ALA A 379 7.12 2.93 12.48
C ALA A 379 7.01 1.55 13.17
N PRO A 380 6.41 0.53 12.54
CA PRO A 380 6.35 -0.82 13.10
C PRO A 380 7.71 -1.51 13.08
N VAL A 381 8.01 -2.26 14.13
CA VAL A 381 9.10 -3.25 14.13
C VAL A 381 8.53 -4.57 13.61
N LEU A 382 8.84 -4.90 12.35
CA LEU A 382 8.35 -6.11 11.72
C LEU A 382 9.33 -7.26 12.01
N GLY A 383 8.92 -8.19 12.87
CA GLY A 383 9.65 -9.44 13.10
C GLY A 383 9.52 -10.43 11.93
N ASP A 384 8.50 -10.24 11.08
CA ASP A 384 8.34 -10.95 9.82
C ASP A 384 7.59 -10.05 8.83
N GLY A 385 7.88 -10.22 7.54
CA GLY A 385 7.26 -9.47 6.47
C GLY A 385 8.11 -8.31 5.95
N LEU A 386 7.46 -7.47 5.15
CA LEU A 386 8.04 -6.24 4.60
C LEU A 386 7.00 -5.14 4.52
N LEU A 387 7.47 -3.89 4.55
CA LEU A 387 6.61 -2.73 4.40
C LEU A 387 7.27 -1.66 3.54
N TYR A 388 6.72 -1.45 2.34
CA TYR A 388 6.97 -0.28 1.52
C TYR A 388 5.97 0.81 1.90
N CYS A 389 6.47 1.97 2.32
CA CYS A 389 5.62 3.13 2.56
C CYS A 389 6.41 4.44 2.35
N HIS A 390 5.68 5.51 2.05
CA HIS A 390 6.30 6.83 1.91
C HIS A 390 6.73 7.37 3.31
N PRO A 391 7.87 8.09 3.45
CA PRO A 391 8.31 8.61 4.74
C PRO A 391 7.29 9.49 5.46
N SER A 392 6.42 10.20 4.74
CA SER A 392 5.37 11.03 5.34
C SER A 392 4.29 10.25 6.11
N PHE A 393 4.25 8.92 6.02
CA PHE A 393 3.44 8.09 6.91
C PHE A 393 4.04 8.03 8.32
N VAL A 394 5.35 8.23 8.48
CA VAL A 394 6.04 8.06 9.78
C VAL A 394 6.06 9.35 10.58
N GLU A 395 5.81 9.24 11.88
CA GLU A 395 5.85 10.37 12.82
C GLU A 395 7.21 11.10 12.76
N GLY A 396 7.15 12.43 12.65
CA GLY A 396 8.30 13.31 12.49
C GLY A 396 8.91 13.36 11.08
N PHE A 397 8.49 12.50 10.16
CA PHE A 397 8.85 12.54 8.74
C PHE A 397 7.72 13.14 7.87
N ALA A 398 6.58 13.51 8.49
CA ALA A 398 5.42 14.10 7.82
C ALA A 398 5.71 15.38 7.04
N GLN A 399 6.67 16.19 7.51
CA GLN A 399 7.05 17.46 6.91
C GLN A 399 8.01 17.30 5.72
N LEU A 400 8.50 16.09 5.48
CA LEU A 400 9.38 15.77 4.36
C LEU A 400 8.63 15.65 3.05
N GLY A 401 7.54 16.41 2.89
CA GLY A 401 6.79 16.48 1.65
C GLY A 401 7.78 16.77 0.53
N MET A 402 8.00 15.78 -0.32
CA MET A 402 8.74 15.94 -1.57
C MET A 402 7.99 17.01 -2.34
N ALA A 403 8.59 18.20 -2.48
CA ALA A 403 7.95 19.33 -3.13
C ALA A 403 7.75 19.00 -4.61
N HIS A 404 6.57 18.51 -4.98
CA HIS A 404 6.21 18.26 -6.36
C HIS A 404 5.03 19.16 -6.74
N SER A 405 5.27 19.94 -7.79
CA SER A 405 4.51 21.10 -8.23
C SER A 405 3.47 20.74 -9.29
N ASP A 406 2.51 19.85 -8.99
CA ASP A 406 1.46 19.51 -9.96
C ASP A 406 0.05 19.88 -9.49
N ASP A 407 -0.52 20.88 -10.17
CA ASP A 407 -1.82 21.48 -9.88
C ASP A 407 -3.02 20.52 -10.05
N PHE A 408 -2.90 19.43 -10.85
CA PHE A 408 -4.02 18.50 -11.06
C PHE A 408 -4.16 17.45 -9.96
N GLY A 409 -3.04 16.80 -9.63
CA GLY A 409 -2.96 15.92 -8.49
C GLY A 409 -3.49 16.67 -7.28
N ALA A 410 -3.11 17.94 -7.12
CA ALA A 410 -3.65 18.82 -6.10
C ALA A 410 -5.17 19.02 -6.17
N ALA A 411 -5.81 19.18 -7.33
CA ALA A 411 -7.27 19.36 -7.43
C ALA A 411 -8.07 18.09 -7.11
N ALA A 412 -7.68 16.93 -7.68
CA ALA A 412 -8.30 15.64 -7.34
C ALA A 412 -8.02 15.26 -5.88
N ALA A 413 -6.79 15.47 -5.43
CA ALA A 413 -6.40 15.36 -4.04
C ALA A 413 -7.24 16.26 -3.14
N GLN A 414 -7.48 17.51 -3.53
CA GLN A 414 -8.33 18.44 -2.77
C GLN A 414 -9.77 17.91 -2.69
N LEU A 415 -10.30 17.31 -3.75
CA LEU A 415 -11.63 16.69 -3.70
C LEU A 415 -11.67 15.49 -2.75
N LEU A 416 -10.64 14.63 -2.75
CA LEU A 416 -10.54 13.51 -1.81
C LEU A 416 -10.25 13.96 -0.36
N ALA A 417 -9.44 15.00 -0.20
CA ALA A 417 -8.98 15.54 1.07
C ALA A 417 -9.96 16.54 1.69
N ARG A 418 -11.00 16.95 0.95
CA ARG A 418 -12.07 17.80 1.46
C ARG A 418 -12.73 17.10 2.65
N ARG A 419 -12.47 17.65 3.83
CA ARG A 419 -13.13 17.22 5.06
C ARG A 419 -14.55 17.76 5.13
N ALA A 420 -15.44 16.96 5.69
CA ALA A 420 -16.76 17.36 6.07
C ALA A 420 -16.70 18.57 7.03
N PRO A 421 -17.66 19.50 6.92
CA PRO A 421 -17.81 20.60 7.85
C PRO A 421 -17.70 20.13 9.31
N PHE A 422 -17.06 20.92 10.17
CA PHE A 422 -16.85 20.56 11.58
C PHE A 422 -18.16 20.16 12.30
N LYS A 423 -19.29 20.79 11.95
CA LYS A 423 -20.61 20.46 12.49
C LYS A 423 -21.00 19.01 12.19
N ASP A 424 -20.76 18.52 10.97
CA ASP A 424 -21.10 17.15 10.58
C ASP A 424 -20.20 16.13 11.29
N ARG A 425 -18.93 16.50 11.50
CA ARG A 425 -17.96 15.70 12.27
C ARG A 425 -18.32 15.64 13.75
N LEU A 426 -18.66 16.78 14.35
CA LEU A 426 -19.09 16.88 15.75
C LEU A 426 -20.41 16.14 15.94
N LEU A 427 -21.39 16.35 15.05
CA LEU A 427 -22.68 15.66 15.10
C LEU A 427 -22.46 14.16 15.05
N ARG A 428 -21.61 13.65 14.16
CA ARG A 428 -21.28 12.22 14.12
C ARG A 428 -20.50 11.69 15.31
N TYR A 429 -19.62 12.48 15.92
CA TYR A 429 -18.96 12.06 17.16
C TYR A 429 -19.99 11.89 18.29
N VAL A 430 -20.94 12.82 18.39
CA VAL A 430 -22.02 12.80 19.38
C VAL A 430 -23.05 11.70 19.05
N THR A 431 -23.40 11.52 17.78
CA THR A 431 -24.36 10.48 17.36
C THR A 431 -23.73 9.10 17.23
N GLY A 432 -22.41 8.98 17.11
CA GLY A 432 -21.70 7.69 17.15
C GLY A 432 -21.91 6.98 18.50
N ALA A 433 -22.08 7.76 19.57
CA ALA A 433 -22.48 7.26 20.89
C ALA A 433 -23.96 6.84 20.96
N LEU A 434 -24.79 7.22 19.97
CA LEU A 434 -26.22 6.94 19.91
C LEU A 434 -26.53 6.08 18.66
N PRO A 435 -26.66 4.74 18.80
CA PRO A 435 -26.77 3.82 17.66
C PRO A 435 -27.95 4.08 16.70
N VAL A 436 -28.94 4.90 17.09
CA VAL A 436 -30.15 5.22 16.33
C VAL A 436 -29.90 6.22 15.17
N ILE A 437 -28.83 7.01 15.18
CA ILE A 437 -28.59 8.09 14.20
C ILE A 437 -27.32 7.82 13.36
N ARG A 438 -27.17 6.60 12.85
CA ARG A 438 -26.05 6.21 11.96
C ARG A 438 -26.30 6.44 10.47
N ALA A 439 -27.50 6.83 10.06
CA ALA A 439 -27.90 6.85 8.65
C ALA A 439 -27.53 8.11 7.86
N THR A 440 -26.81 9.09 8.43
CA THR A 440 -26.40 10.26 7.64
C THR A 440 -25.26 9.84 6.72
N GLU A 441 -25.55 9.61 5.43
CA GLU A 441 -24.55 9.31 4.40
C GLU A 441 -23.51 10.44 4.35
N VAL A 442 -22.25 10.12 4.69
CA VAL A 442 -21.15 11.01 4.32
C VAL A 442 -20.98 10.82 2.83
N ASN A 443 -21.19 11.89 2.07
CA ASN A 443 -20.95 11.93 0.64
C ASN A 443 -19.46 11.62 0.38
N ALA A 444 -19.15 10.34 0.14
CA ALA A 444 -17.87 9.95 -0.39
C ALA A 444 -17.81 10.38 -1.87
N PRO A 445 -16.64 10.77 -2.38
CA PRO A 445 -16.46 10.97 -3.80
C PRO A 445 -16.75 9.65 -4.53
N PRO A 446 -17.36 9.70 -5.73
CA PRO A 446 -17.63 8.49 -6.52
C PRO A 446 -16.35 7.68 -6.78
N SER A 447 -16.46 6.35 -6.89
CA SER A 447 -15.31 5.47 -7.11
C SER A 447 -14.43 5.89 -8.27
N TRP A 448 -15.05 6.28 -9.39
CA TRP A 448 -14.32 6.66 -10.61
C TRP A 448 -13.31 7.79 -10.36
N VAL A 449 -13.56 8.70 -9.41
CA VAL A 449 -12.60 9.78 -9.07
C VAL A 449 -11.32 9.18 -8.50
N ALA A 450 -11.46 8.26 -7.53
CA ALA A 450 -10.33 7.55 -6.95
C ALA A 450 -9.65 6.67 -8.00
N SER A 451 -10.41 5.93 -8.81
CA SER A 451 -9.87 5.05 -9.85
C SER A 451 -9.08 5.81 -10.91
N THR A 452 -9.62 6.95 -11.38
CA THR A 452 -8.93 7.85 -12.31
C THR A 452 -7.66 8.41 -11.70
N GLN A 453 -7.70 8.83 -10.42
CA GLN A 453 -6.50 9.28 -9.74
C GLN A 453 -5.43 8.18 -9.66
N ARG A 454 -5.78 6.95 -9.26
CA ARG A 454 -4.83 5.82 -9.21
C ARG A 454 -4.24 5.47 -10.57
N PHE A 455 -5.05 5.54 -11.61
CA PHE A 455 -4.58 5.34 -12.98
C PHE A 455 -3.53 6.40 -13.37
N LEU A 456 -3.79 7.67 -13.09
CA LEU A 456 -2.85 8.76 -13.39
C LEU A 456 -1.56 8.68 -12.57
N GLU A 457 -1.67 8.36 -11.28
CA GLU A 457 -0.51 8.13 -10.41
C GLU A 457 0.35 6.98 -10.97
N SER A 458 -0.27 5.88 -11.40
CA SER A 458 0.42 4.73 -12.01
C SER A 458 1.06 5.07 -13.35
N ALA A 459 0.36 5.81 -14.21
CA ALA A 459 0.87 6.23 -15.52
C ALA A 459 2.09 7.16 -15.38
N ARG A 460 2.02 8.13 -14.45
CA ARG A 460 3.14 9.04 -14.14
C ARG A 460 4.34 8.29 -13.58
N PHE A 461 4.11 7.31 -12.71
CA PHE A 461 5.18 6.48 -12.20
C PHE A 461 5.85 5.64 -13.30
N GLU A 462 5.06 5.05 -14.20
CA GLU A 462 5.60 4.31 -15.34
C GLU A 462 6.42 5.21 -16.28
N GLU A 463 6.01 6.46 -16.46
CA GLU A 463 6.79 7.47 -17.16
C GLU A 463 8.10 7.80 -16.43
N PHE A 464 8.04 8.13 -15.14
CA PHE A 464 9.24 8.37 -14.32
C PHE A 464 10.21 7.18 -14.38
N ARG A 465 9.68 5.95 -14.37
CA ARG A 465 10.47 4.72 -14.50
C ARG A 465 11.15 4.58 -15.85
N ARG A 466 10.50 5.01 -16.94
CA ARG A 466 11.07 5.04 -18.30
C ARG A 466 12.13 6.13 -18.47
N LEU A 467 12.00 7.23 -17.72
CA LEU A 467 12.94 8.36 -17.72
C LEU A 467 14.14 8.13 -16.81
N SER A 468 13.96 7.39 -15.73
CA SER A 468 15.01 7.05 -14.77
C SER A 468 16.16 6.34 -15.48
N LYS A 469 17.37 6.88 -15.32
CA LYS A 469 18.62 6.43 -15.99
C LYS A 469 19.05 5.00 -15.62
N ASP A 470 18.36 4.36 -14.68
CA ASP A 470 18.72 3.08 -14.05
C ASP A 470 18.36 1.82 -14.84
N VAL A 471 17.80 1.92 -16.04
CA VAL A 471 17.60 0.73 -16.89
C VAL A 471 18.66 0.68 -17.99
N LEU A 472 19.87 0.41 -17.54
CA LEU A 472 20.95 -0.28 -18.26
C LEU A 472 21.75 0.40 -19.39
N LEU A 473 21.41 1.55 -19.98
CA LEU A 473 22.31 2.20 -20.97
C LEU A 473 22.11 3.72 -21.07
N SER A 474 22.98 4.50 -20.42
CA SER A 474 23.10 5.94 -20.68
C SER A 474 23.72 6.20 -22.06
N THR A 475 22.91 6.48 -23.06
CA THR A 475 23.36 7.13 -24.30
C THR A 475 22.73 8.51 -24.39
N SER A 476 23.54 9.55 -24.62
CA SER A 476 23.12 10.96 -24.67
C SER A 476 22.10 11.27 -25.79
N SER A 477 21.98 10.40 -26.80
CA SER A 477 20.95 10.52 -27.85
C SER A 477 19.54 10.10 -27.38
N LEU A 478 19.43 9.40 -26.25
CA LEU A 478 18.17 9.05 -25.63
C LEU A 478 17.52 10.28 -24.98
N GLU A 479 18.30 11.17 -24.37
CA GLU A 479 17.80 12.33 -23.63
C GLU A 479 16.97 13.28 -24.51
N GLU A 480 17.38 13.53 -25.75
CA GLU A 480 16.62 14.40 -26.66
C GLU A 480 15.33 13.72 -27.17
N ARG A 481 15.35 12.39 -27.35
CA ARG A 481 14.16 11.60 -27.70
C ARG A 481 13.18 11.47 -26.53
N LEU A 482 13.70 11.37 -25.31
CA LEU A 482 12.90 11.37 -24.08
C LEU A 482 12.23 12.73 -23.90
N ARG A 483 12.96 13.86 -24.03
CA ARG A 483 12.37 15.21 -23.96
C ARG A 483 11.25 15.45 -24.97
N ARG A 484 11.36 14.89 -26.19
CA ARG A 484 10.29 14.98 -27.20
C ARG A 484 9.10 14.07 -26.90
N ARG A 485 9.32 12.96 -26.20
CA ARG A 485 8.25 12.05 -25.75
C ARG A 485 7.54 12.58 -24.51
N GLU A 486 8.27 13.10 -23.52
CA GLU A 486 7.75 13.79 -22.33
C GLU A 486 6.71 14.82 -22.77
N ARG A 487 7.07 15.75 -23.67
CA ARG A 487 6.13 16.77 -24.17
C ARG A 487 4.84 16.19 -24.77
N LYS A 488 4.92 15.07 -25.51
CA LYS A 488 3.72 14.45 -26.11
C LYS A 488 2.86 13.72 -25.08
N VAL A 489 3.49 13.09 -24.09
CA VAL A 489 2.77 12.42 -23.02
C VAL A 489 2.13 13.45 -22.11
N ASP A 490 2.86 14.50 -21.73
CA ASP A 490 2.33 15.66 -21.01
C ASP A 490 1.12 16.27 -21.73
N GLU A 491 1.20 16.44 -23.06
CA GLU A 491 0.07 16.90 -23.88
C GLU A 491 -1.16 15.96 -23.80
N GLN A 492 -0.94 14.63 -23.89
CA GLN A 492 -2.02 13.64 -23.81
C GLN A 492 -2.62 13.55 -22.40
N VAL A 493 -1.78 13.59 -21.37
CA VAL A 493 -2.19 13.60 -19.96
C VAL A 493 -2.97 14.89 -19.68
N ASP A 494 -2.54 16.04 -20.20
CA ASP A 494 -3.25 17.31 -20.09
C ASP A 494 -4.60 17.32 -20.84
N GLU A 495 -4.71 16.62 -21.97
CA GLU A 495 -5.98 16.45 -22.68
C GLU A 495 -6.98 15.61 -21.86
N ILE A 496 -6.54 14.44 -21.38
CA ILE A 496 -7.33 13.56 -20.50
C ILE A 496 -7.72 14.32 -19.22
N ARG A 497 -6.78 15.08 -18.65
CA ARG A 497 -6.99 15.95 -17.49
C ARG A 497 -8.09 16.97 -17.74
N LYS A 498 -8.06 17.70 -18.85
CA LYS A 498 -9.10 18.70 -19.20
C LYS A 498 -10.47 18.06 -19.32
N GLU A 499 -10.53 16.86 -19.90
CA GLU A 499 -11.77 16.10 -20.03
C GLU A 499 -12.33 15.70 -18.66
N ILE A 500 -11.48 15.17 -17.76
CA ILE A 500 -11.88 14.82 -16.40
C ILE A 500 -12.34 16.07 -15.63
N GLN A 501 -11.62 17.18 -15.71
CA GLN A 501 -12.01 18.44 -15.05
C GLN A 501 -13.39 18.91 -15.52
N ARG A 502 -13.67 18.82 -16.82
CA ARG A 502 -14.98 19.12 -17.39
C ARG A 502 -16.06 18.25 -16.74
N VAL A 503 -15.90 16.92 -16.74
CA VAL A 503 -16.87 15.98 -16.16
C VAL A 503 -17.09 16.22 -14.66
N VAL A 504 -16.02 16.43 -13.90
CA VAL A 504 -16.09 16.75 -12.46
C VAL A 504 -16.85 18.05 -12.23
N SER A 505 -16.56 19.10 -13.01
CA SER A 505 -17.21 20.41 -12.88
C SER A 505 -18.70 20.36 -13.21
N GLU A 506 -19.07 19.60 -14.24
CA GLU A 506 -20.47 19.35 -14.61
C GLU A 506 -21.20 18.59 -13.52
N PHE A 507 -20.58 17.57 -12.93
CA PHE A 507 -21.14 16.80 -11.82
C PHE A 507 -21.35 17.67 -10.58
N ALA A 508 -20.36 18.47 -10.19
CA ALA A 508 -20.45 19.40 -9.06
C ALA A 508 -21.55 20.46 -9.27
N SER A 509 -21.68 20.96 -10.51
CA SER A 509 -22.73 21.91 -10.90
C SER A 509 -24.13 21.29 -10.82
N LYS A 510 -24.31 20.06 -11.33
CA LYS A 510 -25.61 19.34 -11.30
C LYS A 510 -26.10 19.02 -9.89
N ARG A 511 -25.20 18.76 -8.94
CA ARG A 511 -25.56 18.49 -7.53
C ARG A 511 -25.78 19.75 -6.68
N GLY A 512 -25.77 20.95 -7.26
CA GLY A 512 -25.95 22.19 -6.51
C GLY A 512 -24.82 22.43 -5.49
N MET A 513 -23.63 21.86 -5.70
CA MET A 513 -22.49 22.02 -4.80
C MET A 513 -21.73 23.34 -5.01
N LYS A 514 -22.32 24.31 -5.72
CA LYS A 514 -21.83 25.69 -5.79
C LYS A 514 -22.13 26.38 -4.47
N LYS A 515 -21.11 26.51 -3.62
CA LYS A 515 -20.97 27.63 -2.68
C LYS A 515 -19.72 28.39 -3.05
#